data_AF-M4VMK7-F1
#
_entry.id   AF-M4VMK7-F1
#
_cell.length_a   1.000
_cell.length_b   1.000
_cell.length_c   1.000
_cell.angle_alpha   90.00
_cell.angle_beta   90.00
_cell.angle_gamma   90.00
#
_symmetry.space_group_name_H-M   'P 1'
#
loop_
_entity.id
_entity.type
_entity.pdbx_description
1 polymer ?
#
loop_
_entity_poly.entity_id
_entity_poly.type
_entity_poly.pdbx_seq_one_letter_code
_entity_poly.pdbx_strand_id
1 'polypeptide(L)'
;MSGGGGGYDHSPAPPVLCENLVFTAVLHSPVPAVVKQLKPQDKLGLQKTTAGAVVAEHVHHSVAGAIMHRLPNLLSCMDDGYDYVAVVQSINGLVVTVEVRPVLVARKGKTK
;
A
#
# COMPACT_ATOMS: atom_id res chain seq x y z
N MET A 1 -1.72 47.93 24.49
CA MET A 1 -1.99 46.49 24.69
C MET A 1 -1.78 45.82 23.34
N SER A 2 -0.62 45.20 23.11
CA SER A 2 -0.31 44.54 21.83
C SER A 2 -0.53 43.03 21.99
N GLY A 3 -1.75 42.57 21.74
CA GLY A 3 -2.02 41.19 21.33
C GLY A 3 -1.98 41.17 19.81
N GLY A 4 -1.36 40.23 19.13
CA GLY A 4 -1.47 38.79 19.31
C GLY A 4 -1.86 38.25 17.93
N GLY A 5 -1.12 37.26 17.44
CA GLY A 5 -1.35 36.75 16.09
C GLY A 5 -0.16 35.96 15.59
N GLY A 6 0.22 34.91 16.31
CA GLY A 6 1.09 33.88 15.76
C GLY A 6 0.34 33.21 14.61
N GLY A 7 0.74 33.53 13.37
CA GLY A 7 0.31 32.82 12.18
C GLY A 7 0.82 31.39 12.27
N TYR A 8 -0.09 30.45 12.54
CA TYR A 8 0.15 29.06 12.25
C TYR A 8 0.01 28.91 10.73
N ASP A 9 1.14 28.88 10.04
CA ASP A 9 1.21 28.37 8.66
C ASP A 9 0.73 26.91 8.68
N HIS A 10 -0.57 26.69 8.51
CA HIS A 10 -1.11 25.44 8.01
C HIS A 10 -0.73 25.35 6.53
N SER A 11 0.54 25.07 6.25
CA SER A 11 0.89 24.51 4.96
C SER A 11 0.18 23.16 4.87
N PRO A 12 -0.80 22.96 3.96
CA PRO A 12 -1.31 21.63 3.71
C PRO A 12 -0.11 20.77 3.34
N ALA A 13 0.09 19.65 4.03
CA ALA A 13 1.09 18.68 3.64
C ALA A 13 0.93 18.44 2.13
N PRO A 14 2.01 18.46 1.34
CA PRO A 14 1.92 18.31 -0.10
C PRO A 14 1.07 17.06 -0.41
N PRO A 15 0.15 17.14 -1.39
CA PRO A 15 -0.72 16.02 -1.72
C PRO A 15 0.16 14.80 -1.98
N VAL A 16 -0.12 13.70 -1.28
CA VAL A 16 0.61 12.45 -1.48
C VAL A 16 0.30 11.97 -2.89
N LEU A 17 1.22 12.23 -3.81
CA LEU A 17 1.10 11.80 -5.19
C LEU A 17 1.07 10.27 -5.21
N CYS A 18 -0.01 9.69 -5.72
CA CYS A 18 -0.19 8.23 -5.78
C CYS A 18 0.96 7.52 -6.53
N GLU A 19 1.55 8.18 -7.52
CA GLU A 19 2.76 7.72 -8.21
C GLU A 19 4.02 7.62 -7.32
N ASN A 20 4.01 8.25 -6.15
CA ASN A 20 5.12 8.28 -5.19
C ASN A 20 4.73 7.69 -3.83
N LEU A 21 3.54 7.07 -3.71
CA LEU A 21 3.11 6.45 -2.47
C LEU A 21 3.89 5.15 -2.25
N VAL A 22 5.01 5.28 -1.53
CA VAL A 22 5.84 4.16 -1.10
C VAL A 22 5.83 4.09 0.43
N PHE A 23 5.66 2.91 0.98
CA PHE A 23 5.76 2.68 2.42
C PHE A 23 6.00 1.23 2.77
N THR A 24 6.59 1.00 3.94
CA THR A 24 6.73 -0.33 4.52
C THR A 24 5.52 -0.63 5.41
N ALA A 25 5.01 -1.85 5.33
CA ALA A 25 3.89 -2.35 6.14
C ALA A 25 4.15 -3.78 6.59
N VAL A 26 3.52 -4.17 7.69
CA VAL A 26 3.46 -5.56 8.13
C VAL A 26 2.12 -6.14 7.68
N LEU A 27 2.13 -7.38 7.16
CA LEU A 27 0.89 -8.08 6.83
C LEU A 27 0.11 -8.40 8.12
N HIS A 28 -1.14 -7.97 8.16
CA HIS A 28 -2.09 -8.34 9.20
C HIS A 28 -2.83 -9.62 8.85
N SER A 29 -3.18 -10.41 9.86
CA SER A 29 -3.82 -11.72 9.70
C SER A 29 -3.12 -12.61 8.66
N PRO A 30 -1.80 -12.85 8.80
CA PRO A 30 -1.01 -13.58 7.82
C PRO A 30 -1.47 -15.04 7.73
N VAL A 31 -1.67 -15.55 6.51
CA VAL A 31 -2.11 -16.93 6.27
C VAL A 31 -0.88 -17.86 6.29
N PRO A 32 -0.70 -18.72 7.31
CA PRO A 32 0.56 -19.46 7.50
C PRO A 32 0.94 -20.35 6.32
N ALA A 33 -0.05 -20.93 5.64
CA ALA A 33 0.17 -21.78 4.47
C ALA A 33 0.79 -21.02 3.30
N VAL A 34 0.42 -19.74 3.13
CA VAL A 34 0.94 -18.86 2.07
C VAL A 34 2.28 -18.26 2.48
N VAL A 35 2.38 -17.78 3.73
CA VAL A 35 3.62 -17.18 4.27
C VAL A 35 4.82 -18.13 4.17
N LYS A 36 4.61 -19.42 4.42
CA LYS A 36 5.66 -20.45 4.29
C LYS A 36 6.20 -20.61 2.87
N GLN A 37 5.47 -20.14 1.86
CA GLN A 37 5.86 -20.20 0.46
C GLN A 37 6.53 -18.91 0.00
N LEU A 38 6.38 -17.82 0.76
CA LEU A 38 6.96 -16.52 0.44
C LEU A 38 8.47 -16.53 0.66
N LYS A 39 9.14 -15.70 -0.14
CA LYS A 39 10.56 -15.40 -0.04
C LYS A 39 10.76 -13.89 -0.05
N PRO A 40 11.86 -13.40 0.54
CA PRO A 40 12.29 -12.03 0.32
C PRO A 40 12.36 -11.74 -1.19
N GLN A 41 11.97 -10.52 -1.57
CA GLN A 41 11.79 -10.02 -2.93
C GLN A 41 10.59 -10.56 -3.73
N ASP A 42 9.79 -11.47 -3.18
CA ASP A 42 8.55 -11.87 -3.83
C ASP A 42 7.60 -10.67 -3.99
N LYS A 43 6.86 -10.68 -5.09
CA LYS A 43 5.88 -9.66 -5.42
C LYS A 43 4.48 -10.18 -5.13
N LEU A 44 3.76 -9.46 -4.28
CA LEU A 44 2.37 -9.70 -3.94
C LEU A 44 1.50 -8.67 -4.65
N GLY A 45 0.47 -9.14 -5.36
CA GLY A 45 -0.53 -8.25 -5.93
C GLY A 45 -1.39 -7.66 -4.82
N LEU A 46 -1.80 -6.39 -4.96
CA LEU A 46 -2.74 -5.77 -4.02
C LEU A 46 -4.14 -5.77 -4.60
N GLN A 47 -5.11 -6.25 -3.82
CA GLN A 47 -6.51 -6.28 -4.20
C GLN A 47 -7.38 -5.59 -3.15
N LYS A 48 -8.34 -4.79 -3.62
CA LYS A 48 -9.37 -4.20 -2.77
C LYS A 48 -10.46 -5.23 -2.50
N THR A 49 -10.81 -5.41 -1.24
CA THR A 49 -11.96 -6.22 -0.85
C THR A 49 -13.23 -5.38 -0.88
N THR A 50 -14.39 -6.04 -1.00
CA THR A 50 -15.71 -5.38 -0.92
C THR A 50 -15.98 -4.74 0.45
N ALA A 51 -15.22 -5.13 1.49
CA ALA A 51 -15.29 -4.57 2.82
C ALA A 51 -14.42 -3.31 3.02
N GLY A 52 -13.76 -2.80 1.96
CA GLY A 52 -12.90 -1.63 2.05
C GLY A 52 -11.54 -1.90 2.71
N ALA A 53 -11.05 -3.14 2.63
CA ALA A 53 -9.70 -3.49 3.02
C ALA A 53 -8.83 -3.73 1.79
N VAL A 54 -7.50 -3.70 1.95
CA VAL A 54 -6.56 -4.13 0.92
C VAL A 54 -5.86 -5.40 1.37
N VAL A 55 -5.89 -6.42 0.52
CA VAL A 55 -5.21 -7.70 0.76
C VAL A 55 -4.02 -7.86 -0.20
N ALA A 56 -2.97 -8.49 0.30
CA ALA A 56 -1.82 -8.91 -0.47
C ALA A 56 -2.03 -10.36 -0.94
N GLU A 57 -2.10 -10.56 -2.26
CA GLU A 57 -2.24 -11.85 -2.90
C GLU A 57 -0.90 -12.35 -3.44
N HIS A 58 -0.57 -13.59 -3.10
CA HIS A 58 0.50 -14.34 -3.71
C HIS A 58 0.02 -15.01 -5.01
N VAL A 59 0.90 -15.75 -5.69
CA VAL A 59 0.54 -16.47 -6.94
C VAL A 59 -0.74 -17.29 -6.78
N HIS A 60 -1.53 -17.38 -7.85
CA HIS A 60 -2.84 -18.06 -7.87
C HIS A 60 -3.90 -17.46 -6.92
N HIS A 61 -3.90 -16.13 -6.69
CA HIS A 61 -4.91 -15.44 -5.87
C HIS A 61 -4.97 -15.90 -4.41
N SER A 62 -3.87 -16.46 -3.90
CA SER A 62 -3.81 -16.90 -2.51
C SER A 62 -3.51 -15.70 -1.61
N VAL A 63 -4.46 -15.32 -0.75
CA VAL A 63 -4.29 -14.20 0.18
C VAL A 63 -3.19 -14.51 1.19
N ALA A 64 -2.12 -13.71 1.18
CA ALA A 64 -1.03 -13.79 2.14
C ALA A 64 -1.38 -13.06 3.44
N GLY A 65 -2.16 -11.99 3.36
CA GLY A 65 -2.62 -11.18 4.50
C GLY A 65 -3.23 -9.85 4.06
N ALA A 66 -3.57 -9.01 5.02
CA ALA A 66 -4.13 -7.67 4.80
C ALA A 66 -3.09 -6.56 5.05
N ILE A 67 -3.25 -5.43 4.36
CA ILE A 67 -2.45 -4.22 4.55
C ILE A 67 -3.34 -3.17 5.21
N MET A 68 -2.95 -2.74 6.41
CA MET A 68 -3.70 -1.71 7.17
C MET A 68 -2.95 -0.38 7.25
N HIS A 69 -1.64 -0.37 6.99
CA HIS A 69 -0.85 0.86 7.04
C HIS A 69 -1.16 1.78 5.84
N ARG A 70 -1.40 3.06 6.11
CA ARG A 70 -1.81 4.07 5.10
C ARG A 70 -2.99 3.63 4.22
N LEU A 71 -3.88 2.79 4.75
CA LEU A 71 -5.04 2.25 4.02
C LEU A 71 -5.92 3.32 3.35
N PRO A 72 -6.25 4.47 3.97
CA PRO A 72 -7.07 5.50 3.32
C PRO A 72 -6.41 6.05 2.04
N ASN A 73 -5.11 6.34 2.09
CA ASN A 73 -4.36 6.84 0.94
C ASN A 73 -4.24 5.77 -0.13
N LEU A 74 -3.98 4.52 0.27
CA LEU A 74 -3.87 3.40 -0.65
C LEU A 74 -5.18 3.13 -1.39
N LEU A 75 -6.31 3.10 -0.66
CA LEU A 75 -7.64 2.95 -1.24
C LEU A 75 -7.96 4.07 -2.23
N SER A 76 -7.79 5.33 -1.80
CA SER A 76 -8.02 6.50 -2.66
C SER A 76 -7.21 6.38 -3.95
N CYS A 77 -5.92 6.05 -3.86
CA CYS A 77 -5.10 5.89 -5.05
C CYS A 77 -5.50 4.71 -5.93
N MET A 78 -5.88 3.58 -5.33
CA MET A 78 -6.38 2.42 -6.09
C MET A 78 -7.75 2.71 -6.73
N ASP A 79 -8.58 3.57 -6.13
CA ASP A 79 -9.83 4.08 -6.72
C ASP A 79 -9.56 5.02 -7.89
N ASP A 80 -8.49 5.82 -7.81
CA ASP A 80 -8.00 6.70 -8.89
C ASP A 80 -7.30 5.93 -10.04
N GLY A 81 -7.31 4.59 -10.00
CA GLY A 81 -6.75 3.72 -11.03
C GLY A 81 -5.23 3.60 -11.00
N TYR A 82 -4.62 3.71 -9.81
CA TYR A 82 -3.22 3.34 -9.60
C TYR A 82 -3.12 1.91 -9.08
N ASP A 83 -2.30 1.10 -9.76
CA ASP A 83 -1.99 -0.24 -9.32
C ASP A 83 -0.78 -0.21 -8.37
N TYR A 84 -0.81 -1.08 -7.37
CA TYR A 84 0.25 -1.22 -6.39
C TYR A 84 0.68 -2.68 -6.24
N VAL A 85 1.94 -2.86 -5.90
CA VAL A 85 2.55 -4.15 -5.57
C VAL A 85 3.18 -4.06 -4.19
N ALA A 86 3.05 -5.13 -3.42
CA ALA A 86 3.79 -5.31 -2.17
C ALA A 86 4.99 -6.21 -2.44
N VAL A 87 6.20 -5.73 -2.18
CA VAL A 87 7.44 -6.51 -2.30
C VAL A 87 7.83 -6.99 -0.91
N VAL A 88 8.00 -8.30 -0.75
CA VAL A 88 8.43 -8.87 0.54
C VAL A 88 9.85 -8.41 0.85
N GLN A 89 10.03 -7.72 1.98
CA GLN A 89 11.33 -7.26 2.46
C GLN A 89 11.96 -8.26 3.42
N SER A 90 11.17 -8.77 4.37
CA SER A 90 11.63 -9.75 5.35
C SER A 90 10.50 -10.64 5.87
N ILE A 91 10.88 -11.84 6.30
CA ILE A 91 9.96 -12.83 6.88
C ILE A 91 10.60 -13.30 8.19
N ASN A 92 9.94 -13.01 9.32
CA ASN A 92 10.36 -13.43 10.65
C ASN A 92 9.24 -14.24 11.31
N GLY A 93 9.26 -15.56 11.14
CA GLY A 93 8.16 -16.43 11.55
C GLY A 93 6.89 -16.14 10.75
N LEU A 94 5.83 -15.66 11.40
CA LEU A 94 4.59 -15.23 10.74
C LEU A 94 4.55 -13.73 10.46
N VAL A 95 5.58 -12.97 10.87
CA VAL A 95 5.66 -11.54 10.63
C VAL A 95 6.29 -11.32 9.25
N VAL A 96 5.47 -10.88 8.29
CA VAL A 96 5.91 -10.55 6.94
C VAL A 96 5.93 -9.04 6.78
N THR A 97 7.12 -8.50 6.53
CA THR A 97 7.31 -7.08 6.23
C THR A 97 7.34 -6.91 4.71
N VAL A 98 6.52 -6.01 4.20
CA VAL A 98 6.43 -5.70 2.76
C VAL A 98 6.65 -4.21 2.51
N GLU A 99 7.25 -3.88 1.37
CA GLU A 99 7.26 -2.54 0.81
C GLU A 99 6.16 -2.41 -0.23
N VAL A 100 5.18 -1.56 0.04
CA VAL A 100 4.15 -1.19 -0.93
C VAL A 100 4.69 -0.08 -1.82
N ARG A 101 4.55 -0.27 -3.13
CA ARG A 101 4.96 0.72 -4.13
C ARG A 101 4.07 0.66 -5.37
N PRO A 102 3.93 1.77 -6.10
CA PRO A 102 3.11 1.80 -7.30
C PRO A 102 3.74 0.95 -8.40
N VAL A 103 2.89 0.28 -9.16
CA VAL A 103 3.29 -0.36 -10.41
C VAL A 103 3.28 0.74 -11.46
N LEU A 104 4.47 1.13 -11.93
CA LEU A 104 4.60 2.00 -13.10
C LEU A 104 4.21 1.19 -14.35
N VAL A 105 2.93 0.91 -14.51
CA VAL A 105 2.41 0.41 -15.77
C VAL A 105 2.43 1.62 -16.70
N ALA A 106 3.19 1.56 -17.78
CA ALA A 106 3.14 2.55 -18.84
C ALA A 106 1.67 2.67 -19.29
N ARG A 107 0.96 3.71 -18.81
CA ARG A 107 -0.41 3.99 -19.17
C ARG A 107 -0.45 4.25 -20.67
N LYS A 108 -0.67 3.21 -21.48
CA LYS A 108 -0.99 3.38 -22.90
C LYS A 108 -2.24 4.26 -22.94
N GLY A 109 -2.07 5.44 -23.52
CA GLY A 109 -3.02 6.54 -23.47
C GLY A 109 -4.46 6.09 -23.74
N LYS A 110 -5.35 6.51 -22.85
CA LYS A 110 -6.79 6.51 -23.11
C LYS A 110 -7.07 7.71 -24.02
N THR A 111 -6.69 7.59 -25.28
CA THR A 111 -7.15 8.46 -26.37
C THR A 111 -8.65 8.27 -26.46
N LYS A 112 -9.41 9.33 -26.24
CA LYS A 112 -10.81 9.41 -26.63
C LYS A 112 -10.96 10.55 -27.62
#